data_AF-B7FQI9-F1
#
_entry.id   AF-B7FQI9-F1
#
_cell.length_a   1.000
_cell.length_b   1.000
_cell.length_c   1.000
_cell.angle_alpha   90.00
_cell.angle_beta   90.00
_cell.angle_gamma   90.00
#
_symmetry.space_group_name_H-M   'P 1'
#
loop_
_entity.id
_entity.type
_entity.pdbx_description
1 polymer ?
#
loop_
_entity_poly.entity_id
_entity_poly.type
_entity_poly.pdbx_seq_one_letter_code
_entity_poly.pdbx_strand_id
1 'polypeptide(L)'
;MGLFYARLGPLLATLSISYVDAFHIANTFPKLSFSTQSKHRYMPMLLATMSNSDNKKPLSAANRERREEDKRRKDRTGDVIIGKTSAKVGETDYALDVAATEQEWLRQATNVEREIFLQTEKGLKLLKMFQLEEALESFDRVFELKPDAYLWQAGIVKYYLGDLKGAADIFARNAQLYESRFFDPASEERIWRHACEIKLLSQFSKKERKQALGDKNSSIGLTQIPQRDQETEFLQSESRKAIRITRELFEATVEKNYSNTILSRAKLRSIGGAFEQEPRIDVKMWKLNSWFYLGLHYDALGEIEESKKCMKMALRLSPSGNGSDLIHTLPMLHMSQRDWFDEDGDFEADLFNSSVNHGRLGSSNQVNKLKDVKVGVGKVDADPVLVDSIKESLSKLRLTELQDALRLRGVRASLMDDAGLLP
;
A
#
# COMPACT_ATOMS: atom_id res chain seq x y z
N MET A 1 18.01 8.57 -62.35
CA MET A 1 18.46 7.21 -61.99
C MET A 1 17.86 6.90 -60.61
N GLY A 2 16.84 6.07 -60.42
CA GLY A 2 16.32 4.97 -61.22
C GLY A 2 16.74 3.64 -60.59
N LEU A 3 15.73 2.89 -60.08
CA LEU A 3 15.66 1.48 -59.64
C LEU A 3 15.52 1.30 -58.11
N PHE A 4 14.33 0.99 -57.56
CA PHE A 4 13.44 -0.19 -57.63
C PHE A 4 13.87 -1.40 -56.78
N TYR A 5 13.04 -1.73 -55.78
CA TYR A 5 12.40 -3.04 -55.49
C TYR A 5 11.40 -2.82 -54.32
N ALA A 6 10.09 -2.63 -54.57
CA ALA A 6 9.00 -3.63 -54.52
C ALA A 6 8.90 -4.37 -53.16
N ARG A 7 7.99 -4.00 -52.24
CA ARG A 7 6.55 -4.35 -52.14
C ARG A 7 6.29 -5.85 -51.94
N LEU A 8 6.03 -6.25 -50.69
CA LEU A 8 5.17 -7.38 -50.30
C LEU A 8 4.85 -7.25 -48.80
N GLY A 9 3.57 -7.06 -48.47
CA GLY A 9 2.96 -7.61 -47.27
C GLY A 9 1.79 -8.51 -47.71
N PRO A 10 0.96 -9.05 -46.81
CA PRO A 10 1.17 -9.40 -45.41
C PRO A 10 1.01 -10.92 -45.18
N LEU A 11 1.68 -11.49 -44.17
CA LEU A 11 1.31 -12.79 -43.60
C LEU A 11 1.28 -12.62 -42.08
N LEU A 12 0.12 -12.15 -41.59
CA LEU A 12 -0.28 -12.30 -40.20
C LEU A 12 -0.59 -13.78 -39.97
N ALA A 13 0.43 -14.54 -39.60
CA ALA A 13 0.23 -15.80 -38.92
C ALA A 13 0.08 -15.50 -37.43
N THR A 14 -1.16 -15.58 -36.96
CA THR A 14 -1.54 -15.63 -35.55
C THR A 14 -0.86 -16.84 -34.90
N LEU A 15 0.25 -16.61 -34.20
CA LEU A 15 0.73 -17.50 -33.15
C LEU A 15 0.33 -16.87 -31.81
N SER A 16 -0.93 -17.08 -31.43
CA SER A 16 -1.35 -16.98 -30.05
C SER A 16 -0.74 -18.16 -29.29
N ILE A 17 0.48 -17.97 -28.77
CA ILE A 17 0.98 -18.84 -27.71
C ILE A 17 0.30 -18.36 -26.44
N SER A 18 -0.88 -18.90 -26.17
CA SER A 18 -1.54 -18.85 -24.88
C SER A 18 -0.68 -19.59 -23.87
N TYR A 19 0.08 -18.82 -23.08
CA TYR A 19 0.90 -19.33 -21.98
C TYR A 19 -0.01 -19.59 -20.76
N VAL A 20 -0.72 -20.72 -20.80
CA VAL A 20 -1.53 -21.24 -19.66
C VAL A 20 -0.87 -22.46 -19.01
N ASP A 21 0.19 -23.03 -19.58
CA ASP A 21 0.78 -24.28 -19.08
C ASP A 21 2.10 -24.09 -18.31
N ALA A 22 2.00 -23.56 -17.08
CA ALA A 22 3.09 -23.67 -16.10
C ALA A 22 2.61 -24.04 -14.68
N PHE A 23 1.39 -24.59 -14.53
CA PHE A 23 0.91 -25.12 -13.25
C PHE A 23 0.27 -26.53 -13.33
N HIS A 24 0.59 -27.31 -14.37
CA HIS A 24 0.25 -28.74 -14.45
C HIS A 24 1.49 -29.61 -14.71
N ILE A 25 2.38 -29.69 -13.74
CA ILE A 25 3.24 -30.88 -13.58
C ILE A 25 3.05 -31.40 -12.15
N ALA A 26 1.93 -32.10 -11.96
CA ALA A 26 1.76 -33.00 -10.84
C ALA A 26 1.43 -34.39 -11.42
N ASN A 27 2.12 -35.40 -10.88
CA ASN A 27 1.90 -36.84 -11.03
C ASN A 27 2.66 -37.58 -12.13
N THR A 28 3.97 -37.76 -11.93
CA THR A 28 4.61 -39.08 -12.08
C THR A 28 5.82 -39.17 -11.14
N PHE A 29 5.60 -39.62 -9.90
CA PHE A 29 6.69 -40.06 -9.03
C PHE A 29 6.79 -41.60 -9.06
N PRO A 30 7.98 -42.19 -9.32
CA PRO A 30 8.21 -43.60 -9.07
C PRO A 30 8.29 -43.85 -7.55
N LYS A 31 7.57 -44.87 -7.08
CA LYS A 31 7.57 -45.33 -5.68
C LYS A 31 8.97 -45.84 -5.31
N LEU A 32 9.69 -45.10 -4.46
CA LEU A 32 10.83 -45.64 -3.69
C LEU A 32 10.31 -46.14 -2.35
N SER A 33 10.25 -47.46 -2.19
CA SER A 33 9.89 -48.11 -0.93
C SER A 33 11.08 -48.08 0.03
N PHE A 34 10.99 -47.30 1.11
CA PHE A 34 11.88 -47.46 2.27
C PHE A 34 11.31 -48.53 3.21
N SER A 35 11.99 -49.66 3.26
CA SER A 35 11.79 -50.73 4.25
C SER A 35 12.48 -50.32 5.55
N THR A 36 11.72 -49.89 6.55
CA THR A 36 12.20 -49.76 7.93
C THR A 36 12.02 -51.07 8.69
N GLN A 37 13.15 -51.68 9.06
CA GLN A 37 13.20 -52.89 9.85
C GLN A 37 12.61 -52.68 11.26
N SER A 38 11.70 -53.59 11.58
CA SER A 38 11.09 -53.87 12.88
C SER A 38 12.14 -54.01 14.00
N LYS A 39 11.97 -53.24 15.08
CA LYS A 39 12.55 -53.55 16.39
C LYS A 39 11.44 -53.99 17.33
N HIS A 40 11.52 -55.25 17.73
CA HIS A 40 10.75 -55.88 18.79
C HIS A 40 10.66 -55.02 20.06
N ARG A 41 9.45 -54.83 20.57
CA ARG A 41 9.21 -54.52 21.98
C ARG A 41 8.09 -55.38 22.55
N TYR A 42 8.37 -55.83 23.76
CA TYR A 42 7.68 -56.81 24.57
C TYR A 42 6.21 -56.45 24.83
N MET A 43 5.37 -57.48 24.75
CA MET A 43 4.02 -57.54 25.33
C MET A 43 4.12 -57.72 26.84
N PRO A 44 3.50 -56.86 27.67
CA PRO A 44 3.14 -57.21 29.03
C PRO A 44 1.74 -57.82 29.06
N MET A 45 1.64 -58.91 29.82
CA MET A 45 0.43 -59.68 30.02
C MET A 45 -0.72 -58.89 30.66
N LEU A 46 -1.91 -59.31 30.23
CA LEU A 46 -3.23 -59.13 30.81
C LEU A 46 -3.24 -59.02 32.34
N LEU A 47 -3.75 -57.90 32.84
CA LEU A 47 -4.38 -57.78 34.14
C LEU A 47 -5.78 -57.20 33.92
N ALA A 48 -6.77 -58.09 34.00
CA ALA A 48 -8.16 -57.76 34.06
C ALA A 48 -8.49 -57.29 35.48
N THR A 49 -8.96 -56.05 35.65
CA THR A 49 -9.77 -55.67 36.82
C THR A 49 -10.52 -54.36 36.60
N MET A 50 -11.81 -54.41 36.92
CA MET A 50 -12.71 -53.34 37.37
C MET A 50 -13.15 -52.30 36.33
N SER A 51 -14.32 -52.58 35.75
CA SER A 51 -15.16 -51.62 35.03
C SER A 51 -15.60 -50.48 35.95
N ASN A 52 -14.84 -49.38 35.96
CA ASN A 52 -15.34 -48.10 36.46
C ASN A 52 -16.30 -47.56 35.39
N SER A 53 -17.60 -47.63 35.67
CA SER A 53 -18.65 -46.98 34.88
C SER A 53 -18.52 -45.47 35.08
N ASP A 54 -17.53 -44.87 34.43
CA ASP A 54 -17.34 -43.43 34.40
C ASP A 54 -18.56 -42.80 33.74
N ASN A 55 -19.29 -42.00 34.52
CA ASN A 55 -20.29 -41.05 34.07
C ASN A 55 -19.66 -40.03 33.11
N LYS A 56 -19.38 -40.46 31.88
CA LYS A 56 -18.95 -39.60 30.79
C LYS A 56 -20.16 -38.78 30.39
N LYS A 57 -20.24 -37.58 30.96
CA LYS A 57 -21.19 -36.55 30.51
C LYS A 57 -21.13 -36.47 28.98
N PRO A 58 -22.28 -36.48 28.28
CA PRO A 58 -22.30 -36.39 26.83
C PRO A 58 -21.54 -35.13 26.42
N LEU A 59 -20.45 -35.31 25.68
CA LEU A 59 -19.71 -34.20 25.10
C LEU A 59 -20.64 -33.47 24.12
N SER A 60 -20.61 -32.13 24.13
CA SER A 60 -21.32 -31.37 23.10
C SER A 60 -20.77 -31.73 21.71
N ALA A 61 -21.60 -31.56 20.69
CA ALA A 61 -21.22 -31.82 19.30
C ALA A 61 -19.92 -31.08 18.92
N ALA A 62 -19.76 -29.83 19.34
CA ALA A 62 -18.55 -29.04 19.10
C ALA A 62 -17.29 -29.64 19.76
N ASN A 63 -17.40 -30.18 20.97
CA ASN A 63 -16.26 -30.82 21.64
C ASN A 63 -15.93 -32.19 21.03
N ARG A 64 -16.94 -32.89 20.50
CA ARG A 64 -16.74 -34.12 19.75
C ARG A 64 -16.01 -33.86 18.44
N GLU A 65 -16.43 -32.84 17.70
CA GLU A 65 -15.82 -32.42 16.45
C GLU A 65 -14.36 -31.98 16.65
N ARG A 66 -14.06 -31.17 17.68
CA ARG A 66 -12.67 -30.79 18.03
C ARG A 66 -11.78 -32.01 18.30
N ARG A 67 -12.28 -33.00 19.05
CA ARG A 67 -11.51 -34.22 19.34
C ARG A 67 -11.33 -35.11 18.12
N GLU A 68 -12.35 -35.21 17.28
CA GLU A 68 -12.26 -35.95 16.02
C GLU A 68 -11.29 -35.29 15.06
N GLU A 69 -11.25 -33.95 15.00
CA GLU A 69 -10.24 -33.22 14.23
C GLU A 69 -8.83 -33.41 14.78
N ASP A 70 -8.61 -33.28 16.09
CA ASP A 70 -7.30 -33.54 16.70
C ASP A 70 -6.81 -34.97 16.44
N LYS A 71 -7.73 -35.94 16.38
CA LYS A 71 -7.41 -37.32 15.99
C LYS A 71 -7.02 -37.41 14.52
N ARG A 72 -7.80 -36.77 13.62
CA ARG A 72 -7.45 -36.68 12.18
C ARG A 72 -6.08 -36.04 11.98
N ARG A 73 -5.72 -35.00 12.75
CA ARG A 73 -4.38 -34.38 12.72
C ARG A 73 -3.29 -35.36 13.09
N LYS A 74 -3.45 -36.10 14.20
CA LYS A 74 -2.47 -37.12 14.64
C LYS A 74 -2.31 -38.26 13.64
N ASP A 75 -3.41 -38.69 13.02
CA ASP A 75 -3.38 -39.78 12.03
C ASP A 75 -2.71 -39.31 10.71
N ARG A 76 -2.81 -38.02 10.37
CA ARG A 76 -2.16 -37.43 9.17
C ARG A 76 -0.68 -37.08 9.35
N THR A 77 -0.16 -37.00 10.59
CA THR A 77 1.24 -36.61 10.83
C THR A 77 2.28 -37.49 10.12
N GLY A 78 1.91 -38.72 9.72
CA GLY A 78 2.79 -39.65 9.01
C GLY A 78 2.68 -39.67 7.48
N ASP A 79 1.68 -38.99 6.89
CA ASP A 79 1.33 -39.11 5.45
C ASP A 79 1.12 -37.73 4.79
N VAL A 80 1.92 -36.75 5.22
CA VAL A 80 1.83 -35.36 4.75
C VAL A 80 2.47 -35.24 3.36
N ILE A 81 1.68 -35.53 2.33
CA ILE A 81 2.03 -35.16 0.96
C ILE A 81 1.45 -33.76 0.72
N ILE A 82 2.34 -32.76 0.59
CA ILE A 82 2.00 -31.39 0.19
C ILE A 82 1.16 -31.47 -1.10
N GLY A 83 -0.10 -31.00 -1.03
CA GLY A 83 -1.05 -31.00 -2.15
C GLY A 83 -2.12 -32.11 -2.18
N LYS A 84 -2.05 -33.15 -1.32
CA LYS A 84 -3.11 -34.20 -1.24
C LYS A 84 -4.00 -34.11 -0.01
N THR A 85 -3.48 -33.62 1.11
CA THR A 85 -4.28 -33.32 2.31
C THR A 85 -4.72 -31.87 2.23
N SER A 86 -5.80 -31.62 1.47
CA SER A 86 -6.41 -30.30 1.39
C SER A 86 -6.71 -29.79 2.80
N ALA A 87 -6.10 -28.65 3.14
CA ALA A 87 -6.50 -27.85 4.29
C ALA A 87 -7.99 -27.55 4.12
N LYS A 88 -8.81 -27.96 5.08
CA LYS A 88 -10.16 -27.39 5.17
C LYS A 88 -9.99 -25.87 5.33
N VAL A 89 -10.85 -25.10 4.68
CA VAL A 89 -10.84 -23.64 4.82
C VAL A 89 -10.97 -23.29 6.31
N GLY A 90 -9.94 -22.66 6.87
CA GLY A 90 -9.87 -22.27 8.29
C GLY A 90 -9.07 -23.18 9.22
N GLU A 91 -8.56 -24.33 8.76
CA GLU A 91 -7.74 -25.22 9.59
C GLU A 91 -6.24 -24.98 9.41
N THR A 92 -5.57 -24.60 10.50
CA THR A 92 -4.10 -24.49 10.62
C THR A 92 -3.50 -25.88 10.92
N ASP A 93 -3.83 -26.86 10.09
CA ASP A 93 -3.47 -28.28 10.34
C ASP A 93 -1.97 -28.54 10.29
N TYR A 94 -1.22 -27.67 9.63
CA TYR A 94 0.23 -27.73 9.54
C TYR A 94 0.80 -26.36 9.89
N ALA A 95 1.81 -26.32 10.76
CA ALA A 95 2.64 -25.12 10.91
C ALA A 95 3.34 -24.89 9.57
N LEU A 96 2.92 -23.86 8.85
CA LEU A 96 3.59 -23.44 7.63
C LEU A 96 4.96 -22.88 8.02
N ASP A 97 5.99 -23.72 7.95
CA ASP A 97 7.36 -23.27 8.05
C ASP A 97 7.77 -22.67 6.70
N VAL A 98 7.60 -21.34 6.61
CA VAL A 98 7.92 -20.56 5.42
C VAL A 98 9.40 -20.74 5.06
N ALA A 99 10.29 -20.77 6.04
CA ALA A 99 11.72 -20.90 5.81
C ALA A 99 12.08 -22.29 5.27
N ALA A 100 11.50 -23.35 5.80
CA ALA A 100 11.71 -24.70 5.27
C ALA A 100 11.15 -24.85 3.83
N THR A 101 10.00 -24.22 3.56
CA THR A 101 9.37 -24.24 2.24
C THR A 101 10.20 -23.48 1.20
N GLU A 102 10.71 -22.30 1.56
CA GLU A 102 11.62 -21.52 0.72
C GLU A 102 12.93 -22.27 0.44
N GLN A 103 13.51 -22.93 1.46
CA GLN A 103 14.72 -23.73 1.28
C GLN A 103 14.51 -24.91 0.33
N GLU A 104 13.38 -25.62 0.44
CA GLU A 104 13.07 -26.73 -0.46
C GLU A 104 12.81 -26.23 -1.89
N TRP A 105 12.13 -25.10 -2.05
CA TRP A 105 11.97 -24.46 -3.36
C TRP A 105 13.32 -24.08 -3.97
N LEU A 106 14.21 -23.44 -3.21
CA LEU A 106 15.57 -23.10 -3.65
C LEU A 106 16.39 -24.32 -4.05
N ARG A 107 16.15 -25.48 -3.44
CA ARG A 107 16.84 -26.73 -3.81
C ARG A 107 16.42 -27.23 -5.20
N GLN A 108 15.18 -26.96 -5.59
CA GLN A 108 14.60 -27.40 -6.87
C GLN A 108 14.71 -26.33 -7.97
N ALA A 109 14.85 -25.06 -7.59
CA ALA A 109 14.93 -23.93 -8.51
C ALA A 109 16.16 -23.99 -9.42
N THR A 110 15.99 -23.51 -10.66
CA THR A 110 17.09 -23.37 -11.61
C THR A 110 18.13 -22.37 -11.11
N ASN A 111 19.35 -22.40 -11.67
CA ASN A 111 20.40 -21.43 -11.30
C ASN A 111 19.96 -19.97 -11.52
N VAL A 112 19.18 -19.71 -12.58
CA VAL A 112 18.67 -18.37 -12.90
C VAL A 112 17.62 -17.93 -11.88
N GLU A 113 16.67 -18.78 -11.53
CA GLU A 113 15.65 -18.47 -10.51
C GLU A 113 16.27 -18.23 -9.13
N ARG A 114 17.27 -19.04 -8.74
CA ARG A 114 18.02 -18.82 -7.51
C ARG A 114 18.73 -17.47 -7.50
N GLU A 115 19.38 -17.11 -8.60
CA GLU A 115 20.06 -15.81 -8.72
C GLU A 115 19.06 -14.64 -8.63
N ILE A 116 17.92 -14.73 -9.32
CA ILE A 116 16.84 -13.72 -9.24
C ILE A 116 16.37 -13.55 -7.79
N PHE A 117 16.13 -14.66 -7.08
CA PHE A 117 15.72 -14.64 -5.67
C PHE A 117 16.80 -13.98 -4.79
N LEU A 118 18.05 -14.42 -4.92
CA LEU A 118 19.17 -13.89 -4.12
C LEU A 118 19.39 -12.40 -4.35
N GLN A 119 19.35 -11.93 -5.60
CA GLN A 119 19.52 -10.51 -5.91
C GLN A 119 18.33 -9.67 -5.42
N THR A 120 17.11 -10.22 -5.47
CA THR A 120 15.92 -9.56 -4.93
C THR A 120 16.01 -9.41 -3.41
N GLU A 121 16.34 -10.48 -2.68
CA GLU A 121 16.54 -10.44 -1.23
C GLU A 121 17.69 -9.50 -0.82
N LYS A 122 18.80 -9.53 -1.57
CA LYS A 122 19.92 -8.63 -1.37
C LYS A 122 19.49 -7.17 -1.56
N GLY A 123 18.80 -6.84 -2.65
CA GLY A 123 18.31 -5.49 -2.93
C GLY A 123 17.32 -4.98 -1.89
N LEU A 124 16.38 -5.83 -1.43
CA LEU A 124 15.45 -5.48 -0.35
C LEU A 124 16.17 -5.22 0.97
N LYS A 125 17.18 -6.03 1.31
CA LYS A 125 17.99 -5.82 2.51
C LYS A 125 18.78 -4.50 2.44
N LEU A 126 19.40 -4.21 1.30
CA LEU A 126 20.14 -2.96 1.07
C LEU A 126 19.22 -1.73 1.13
N LEU A 127 18.02 -1.81 0.54
CA LEU A 127 17.00 -0.77 0.65
C LEU A 127 16.60 -0.51 2.12
N LYS A 128 16.40 -1.56 2.92
CA LYS A 128 16.10 -1.43 4.36
C LYS A 128 17.26 -0.84 5.18
N MET A 129 18.50 -0.95 4.68
CA MET A 129 19.70 -0.32 5.24
C MET A 129 19.98 1.06 4.64
N PHE A 130 19.09 1.57 3.77
CA PHE A 130 19.19 2.85 3.08
C PHE A 130 20.42 2.97 2.15
N GLN A 131 20.97 1.84 1.71
CA GLN A 131 22.04 1.75 0.70
C GLN A 131 21.40 1.67 -0.69
N LEU A 132 21.01 2.83 -1.24
CA LEU A 132 20.13 2.91 -2.40
C LEU A 132 20.83 2.52 -3.70
N GLU A 133 22.08 2.92 -3.89
CA GLU A 133 22.86 2.64 -5.08
C GLU A 133 23.12 1.14 -5.23
N GLU A 134 23.57 0.47 -4.17
CA GLU A 134 23.81 -0.97 -4.18
C GLU A 134 22.51 -1.77 -4.28
N ALA A 135 21.40 -1.25 -3.72
CA ALA A 135 20.08 -1.84 -3.90
C ALA A 135 19.66 -1.78 -5.37
N LEU A 136 19.90 -0.65 -6.05
CA LEU A 136 19.61 -0.48 -7.47
C LEU A 136 20.41 -1.47 -8.32
N GLU A 137 21.72 -1.60 -8.10
CA GLU A 137 22.56 -2.56 -8.82
C GLU A 137 22.04 -4.00 -8.69
N SER A 138 21.59 -4.38 -7.49
CA SER A 138 21.02 -5.70 -7.24
C SER A 138 19.70 -5.90 -8.00
N PHE A 139 18.86 -4.87 -8.06
CA PHE A 139 17.60 -4.91 -8.82
C PHE A 139 17.79 -4.86 -10.34
N ASP A 140 18.76 -4.10 -10.83
CA ASP A 140 19.11 -4.06 -12.26
C ASP A 140 19.56 -5.46 -12.73
N ARG A 141 20.33 -6.18 -11.90
CA ARG A 141 20.68 -7.58 -12.18
C ARG A 141 19.46 -8.49 -12.30
N VAL A 142 18.40 -8.25 -11.52
CA VAL A 142 17.13 -8.99 -11.66
C VAL A 142 16.49 -8.70 -13.01
N PHE A 143 16.44 -7.43 -13.44
CA PHE A 143 15.86 -7.06 -14.74
C PHE A 143 16.68 -7.56 -15.94
N GLU A 144 18.00 -7.71 -15.82
CA GLU A 144 18.84 -8.36 -16.84
C GLU A 144 18.48 -9.83 -17.04
N LEU A 145 18.21 -10.55 -15.95
CA LEU A 145 17.84 -11.97 -15.98
C LEU A 145 16.37 -12.16 -16.37
N LYS A 146 15.50 -11.27 -15.92
CA LYS A 146 14.05 -11.29 -16.13
C LYS A 146 13.50 -9.87 -16.31
N PRO A 147 13.38 -9.38 -17.57
CA PRO A 147 12.94 -8.01 -17.84
C PRO A 147 11.52 -7.67 -17.38
N ASP A 148 10.67 -8.69 -17.21
CA ASP A 148 9.28 -8.61 -16.75
C ASP A 148 9.12 -9.00 -15.27
N ALA A 149 10.20 -8.95 -14.48
CA ALA A 149 10.13 -9.23 -13.05
C ALA A 149 9.21 -8.21 -12.34
N TYR A 150 8.31 -8.73 -11.50
CA TYR A 150 7.49 -7.89 -10.63
C TYR A 150 8.34 -7.43 -9.44
N LEU A 151 8.84 -6.19 -9.50
CA LEU A 151 9.80 -5.62 -8.56
C LEU A 151 9.59 -4.11 -8.45
N TRP A 152 8.44 -3.70 -7.91
CA TRP A 152 8.08 -2.29 -7.78
C TRP A 152 8.98 -1.52 -6.79
N GLN A 153 9.66 -2.21 -5.86
CA GLN A 153 10.61 -1.62 -4.90
C GLN A 153 11.82 -0.97 -5.59
N ALA A 154 12.20 -1.43 -6.78
CA ALA A 154 13.21 -0.76 -7.60
C ALA A 154 12.77 0.67 -7.99
N GLY A 155 11.46 0.89 -8.16
CA GLY A 155 10.88 2.21 -8.38
C GLY A 155 11.05 3.13 -7.16
N ILE A 156 10.93 2.58 -5.93
CA ILE A 156 11.16 3.36 -4.70
C ILE A 156 12.62 3.81 -4.63
N VAL A 157 13.57 2.90 -4.93
CA VAL A 157 15.00 3.22 -4.98
C VAL A 157 15.26 4.36 -5.96
N LYS A 158 14.77 4.24 -7.20
CA LYS A 158 14.90 5.30 -8.22
C LYS A 158 14.25 6.62 -7.80
N TYR A 159 13.11 6.58 -7.12
CA TYR A 159 12.45 7.78 -6.60
C TYR A 159 13.35 8.55 -5.64
N TYR A 160 14.00 7.86 -4.69
CA TYR A 160 14.89 8.48 -3.72
C TYR A 160 16.25 8.90 -4.32
N LEU A 161 16.74 8.19 -5.32
CA LEU A 161 17.91 8.61 -6.12
C LEU A 161 17.62 9.80 -7.06
N GLY A 162 16.37 10.26 -7.14
CA GLY A 162 15.96 11.41 -7.95
C GLY A 162 15.65 11.09 -9.42
N ASP A 163 15.77 9.82 -9.85
CA ASP A 163 15.34 9.36 -11.18
C ASP A 163 13.81 9.15 -11.21
N LEU A 164 13.06 10.26 -11.12
CA LEU A 164 11.60 10.24 -11.03
C LEU A 164 10.93 9.65 -12.28
N LYS A 165 11.54 9.82 -13.46
CA LYS A 165 11.00 9.28 -14.72
C LYS A 165 11.18 7.77 -14.77
N GLY A 166 12.39 7.27 -14.50
CA GLY A 166 12.66 5.84 -14.43
C GLY A 166 11.83 5.15 -13.35
N ALA A 167 11.64 5.80 -12.19
CA ALA A 167 10.76 5.31 -11.14
C ALA A 167 9.31 5.18 -11.62
N ALA A 168 8.74 6.23 -12.22
CA ALA A 168 7.38 6.22 -12.75
C ALA A 168 7.15 5.10 -13.80
N ASP A 169 8.14 4.86 -14.67
CA ASP A 169 8.07 3.80 -15.68
C ASP A 169 8.12 2.40 -15.06
N ILE A 170 8.92 2.19 -14.00
CA ILE A 170 8.91 0.92 -13.24
C ILE A 170 7.54 0.71 -12.58
N PHE A 171 6.98 1.72 -11.91
CA PHE A 171 5.69 1.59 -11.26
C PHE A 171 4.56 1.32 -12.25
N ALA A 172 4.54 2.02 -13.40
CA ALA A 172 3.52 1.80 -14.42
C ALA A 172 3.55 0.36 -14.99
N ARG A 173 4.75 -0.18 -15.26
CA ARG A 173 4.91 -1.57 -15.73
C ARG A 173 4.47 -2.59 -14.68
N ASN A 174 4.90 -2.39 -13.41
CA ASN A 174 4.51 -3.28 -12.32
C ASN A 174 3.00 -3.24 -12.04
N ALA A 175 2.37 -2.07 -12.14
CA ALA A 175 0.93 -1.94 -12.02
C ALA A 175 0.19 -2.77 -13.08
N GLN A 176 0.61 -2.67 -14.34
CA GLN A 176 0.03 -3.46 -15.44
C GLN A 176 0.21 -4.98 -15.22
N LEU A 177 1.41 -5.40 -14.78
CA LEU A 177 1.71 -6.81 -14.51
C LEU A 177 0.88 -7.36 -13.33
N TYR A 178 0.75 -6.58 -12.26
CA TYR A 178 -0.06 -6.96 -11.10
C TYR A 178 -1.54 -7.07 -11.46
N GLU A 179 -2.10 -6.04 -12.10
CA GLU A 179 -3.52 -5.96 -12.44
C GLU A 179 -3.94 -7.00 -13.49
N SER A 180 -3.04 -7.41 -14.38
CA SER A 180 -3.30 -8.48 -15.35
C SER A 180 -3.23 -9.87 -14.71
N ARG A 181 -2.41 -10.05 -13.67
CA ARG A 181 -2.22 -11.33 -13.00
C ARG A 181 -3.27 -11.62 -11.93
N PHE A 182 -3.56 -10.62 -11.09
CA PHE A 182 -4.40 -10.80 -9.91
C PHE A 182 -5.82 -10.30 -10.10
N PHE A 183 -6.08 -9.51 -11.15
CA PHE A 183 -7.34 -8.82 -11.33
C PHE A 183 -7.70 -7.94 -10.12
N ASP A 184 -6.70 -7.43 -9.41
CA ASP A 184 -6.85 -6.53 -8.28
C ASP A 184 -6.14 -5.20 -8.58
N PRO A 185 -6.58 -4.06 -8.00
CA PRO A 185 -5.96 -2.77 -8.25
C PRO A 185 -4.52 -2.72 -7.69
N ALA A 186 -3.57 -2.30 -8.53
CA ALA A 186 -2.18 -2.06 -8.13
C ALA A 186 -2.05 -0.71 -7.41
N SER A 187 -2.72 -0.58 -6.26
CA SER A 187 -2.91 0.70 -5.57
C SER A 187 -1.59 1.37 -5.21
N GLU A 188 -0.61 0.61 -4.71
CA GLU A 188 0.65 1.15 -4.22
C GLU A 188 1.53 1.66 -5.38
N GLU A 189 1.63 0.88 -6.46
CA GLU A 189 2.35 1.28 -7.68
C GLU A 189 1.73 2.53 -8.29
N ARG A 190 0.40 2.61 -8.36
CA ARG A 190 -0.31 3.80 -8.86
C ARG A 190 -0.02 5.02 -7.98
N ILE A 191 -0.10 4.89 -6.65
CA ILE A 191 0.23 5.97 -5.70
C ILE A 191 1.64 6.50 -5.96
N TRP A 192 2.63 5.60 -6.02
CA TRP A 192 4.02 6.00 -6.23
C TRP A 192 4.27 6.59 -7.62
N ARG A 193 3.63 6.06 -8.66
CA ARG A 193 3.68 6.63 -10.01
C ARG A 193 3.12 8.06 -10.03
N HIS A 194 1.99 8.31 -9.39
CA HIS A 194 1.43 9.65 -9.27
C HIS A 194 2.30 10.57 -8.39
N ALA A 195 2.95 10.05 -7.35
CA ALA A 195 3.92 10.81 -6.57
C ALA A 195 5.08 11.32 -7.44
N CYS A 196 5.61 10.46 -8.32
CA CYS A 196 6.63 10.85 -9.30
C CYS A 196 6.14 11.96 -10.23
N GLU A 197 4.91 11.82 -10.76
CA GLU A 197 4.30 12.80 -11.66
C GLU A 197 4.10 14.17 -10.98
N ILE A 198 3.52 14.19 -9.78
CA ILE A 198 3.32 15.42 -9.00
C ILE A 198 4.66 16.11 -8.73
N LYS A 199 5.69 15.33 -8.37
CA LYS A 199 7.03 15.84 -8.07
C LYS A 199 7.76 16.37 -9.30
N LEU A 200 7.64 15.71 -10.44
CA LEU A 200 8.14 16.22 -11.72
C LEU A 200 7.46 17.55 -12.08
N LEU A 201 6.14 17.63 -11.92
CA LEU A 201 5.39 18.86 -12.14
C LEU A 201 5.78 19.99 -11.18
N SER A 202 6.10 19.67 -9.92
CA SER A 202 6.51 20.68 -8.93
C SER A 202 7.91 21.23 -9.19
N GLN A 203 8.78 20.47 -9.87
CA GLN A 203 10.10 20.92 -10.31
C GLN A 203 10.08 21.80 -11.56
N PHE A 204 9.09 21.65 -12.44
CA PHE A 204 8.99 22.45 -13.66
C PHE A 204 8.75 23.94 -13.39
N SER A 205 9.30 24.81 -14.25
CA SER A 205 8.97 26.23 -14.24
C SER A 205 7.51 26.47 -14.62
N LYS A 206 6.94 27.64 -14.27
CA LYS A 206 5.55 27.99 -14.63
C LYS A 206 5.30 27.91 -16.15
N LYS A 207 6.30 28.21 -16.97
CA LYS A 207 6.21 28.15 -18.44
C LYS A 207 6.17 26.70 -18.93
N GLU A 208 7.09 25.86 -18.45
CA GLU A 208 7.15 24.43 -18.79
C GLU A 208 5.90 23.70 -18.32
N ARG A 209 5.38 24.01 -17.12
CA ARG A 209 4.08 23.49 -16.66
C ARG A 209 2.97 23.87 -17.62
N LYS A 210 2.87 25.13 -18.06
CA LYS A 210 1.84 25.56 -19.00
C LYS A 210 1.95 24.83 -20.35
N GLN A 211 3.17 24.60 -20.83
CA GLN A 211 3.42 23.85 -22.05
C GLN A 211 3.03 22.38 -21.91
N ALA A 212 3.49 21.70 -20.87
CA ALA A 212 3.17 20.31 -20.57
C ALA A 212 1.65 20.09 -20.39
N LEU A 213 0.94 21.09 -19.86
CA LEU A 213 -0.51 21.03 -19.62
C LEU A 213 -1.36 21.41 -20.84
N GLY A 214 -0.77 22.05 -21.86
CA GLY A 214 -1.49 22.45 -23.06
C GLY A 214 -1.93 21.24 -23.89
N ASP A 215 -1.13 20.18 -23.87
CA ASP A 215 -1.44 18.92 -24.52
C ASP A 215 -2.24 18.03 -23.58
N LYS A 216 -3.57 18.07 -23.70
CA LYS A 216 -4.51 17.29 -22.87
C LYS A 216 -4.24 15.77 -22.86
N ASN A 217 -3.50 15.26 -23.83
CA ASN A 217 -3.13 13.83 -23.93
C ASN A 217 -1.65 13.57 -23.65
N SER A 218 -0.81 14.59 -23.43
CA SER A 218 0.59 14.39 -23.10
C SER A 218 0.74 14.29 -21.58
N SER A 219 0.66 13.05 -21.06
CA SER A 219 1.46 12.74 -19.87
C SER A 219 2.91 13.16 -20.16
N ILE A 220 3.69 13.54 -19.14
CA ILE A 220 5.01 14.21 -19.23
C ILE A 220 6.11 13.28 -19.83
N GLY A 221 5.84 12.65 -20.97
CA GLY A 221 6.56 11.49 -21.48
C GLY A 221 6.58 10.30 -20.51
N LEU A 222 5.63 10.24 -19.56
CA LEU A 222 5.51 9.14 -18.61
C LEU A 222 4.66 8.02 -19.21
N THR A 223 5.07 6.78 -18.97
CA THR A 223 4.30 5.59 -19.33
C THR A 223 2.87 5.71 -18.77
N GLN A 224 1.89 5.52 -19.65
CA GLN A 224 0.49 5.57 -19.28
C GLN A 224 0.09 4.26 -18.61
N ILE A 225 -0.60 4.36 -17.50
CA ILE A 225 -1.30 3.22 -16.90
C ILE A 225 -2.68 3.19 -17.56
N PRO A 226 -3.11 2.05 -18.13
CA PRO A 226 -4.44 1.93 -18.72
C PRO A 226 -5.49 2.37 -17.70
N GLN A 227 -6.28 3.38 -18.06
CA GLN A 227 -7.51 3.69 -17.35
C GLN A 227 -8.45 2.51 -17.56
N ARG A 228 -8.92 1.90 -16.46
CA ARG A 228 -9.93 0.84 -16.56
C ARG A 228 -11.31 1.49 -16.42
N ASP A 229 -12.18 1.23 -17.38
CA ASP A 229 -13.57 1.71 -17.36
C ASP A 229 -14.38 1.22 -16.13
N GLN A 230 -13.85 0.26 -15.34
CA GLN A 230 -14.46 -0.34 -14.15
C GLN A 230 -13.77 0.07 -12.82
N GLU A 231 -13.00 1.16 -12.78
CA GLU A 231 -12.23 1.55 -11.60
C GLU A 231 -13.08 1.67 -10.31
N THR A 232 -14.36 2.04 -10.42
CA THR A 232 -15.28 2.15 -9.27
C THR A 232 -15.55 0.82 -8.56
N GLU A 233 -15.65 -0.30 -9.29
CA GLU A 233 -15.87 -1.63 -8.67
C GLU A 233 -14.59 -2.14 -8.00
N PHE A 234 -13.42 -1.89 -8.60
CA PHE A 234 -12.12 -2.26 -8.02
C PHE A 234 -11.76 -1.47 -6.77
N LEU A 235 -12.14 -0.19 -6.68
CA LEU A 235 -11.92 0.59 -5.47
C LEU A 235 -12.75 0.04 -4.29
N GLN A 236 -13.82 -0.69 -4.54
CA GLN A 236 -14.59 -1.35 -3.48
C GLN A 236 -13.94 -2.64 -2.99
N SER A 237 -13.13 -3.32 -3.81
CA SER A 237 -12.41 -4.54 -3.42
C SER A 237 -11.15 -4.24 -2.58
N GLU A 238 -10.59 -3.03 -2.67
CA GLU A 238 -9.46 -2.63 -1.82
C GLU A 238 -9.88 -2.56 -0.34
N SER A 239 -9.59 -3.66 0.37
CA SER A 239 -9.91 -3.84 1.79
C SER A 239 -9.17 -2.84 2.70
N ARG A 240 -8.06 -2.26 2.23
CA ARG A 240 -7.23 -1.31 2.98
C ARG A 240 -7.75 0.12 2.79
N LYS A 241 -8.68 0.53 3.67
CA LYS A 241 -9.31 1.87 3.69
C LYS A 241 -8.32 3.03 3.50
N ALA A 242 -7.17 3.02 4.21
CA ALA A 242 -6.17 4.08 4.12
C ALA A 242 -5.53 4.16 2.73
N ILE A 243 -5.14 3.01 2.15
CA ILE A 243 -4.53 2.93 0.82
C ILE A 243 -5.49 3.42 -0.26
N ARG A 244 -6.77 3.05 -0.17
CA ARG A 244 -7.80 3.54 -1.09
C ARG A 244 -7.92 5.06 -1.09
N ILE A 245 -8.03 5.67 0.10
CA ILE A 245 -8.13 7.13 0.23
C ILE A 245 -6.84 7.81 -0.25
N THR A 246 -5.68 7.20 0.00
CA THR A 246 -4.41 7.68 -0.56
C THR A 246 -4.43 7.67 -2.08
N ARG A 247 -4.88 6.59 -2.71
CA ARG A 247 -5.01 6.55 -4.17
C ARG A 247 -5.90 7.70 -4.67
N GLU A 248 -7.10 7.86 -4.09
CA GLU A 248 -8.02 8.97 -4.40
C GLU A 248 -7.32 10.35 -4.27
N LEU A 249 -6.47 10.53 -3.24
CA LEU A 249 -5.73 11.78 -3.03
C LEU A 249 -4.74 12.07 -4.16
N PHE A 250 -3.90 11.10 -4.50
CA PHE A 250 -2.85 11.28 -5.52
C PHE A 250 -3.46 11.45 -6.92
N GLU A 251 -4.46 10.65 -7.24
CA GLU A 251 -5.23 10.74 -8.49
C GLU A 251 -5.90 12.10 -8.64
N ALA A 252 -6.68 12.53 -7.63
CA ALA A 252 -7.32 13.85 -7.64
C ALA A 252 -6.31 15.01 -7.76
N THR A 253 -5.09 14.85 -7.24
CA THR A 253 -4.05 15.87 -7.36
C THR A 253 -3.50 15.96 -8.78
N VAL A 254 -3.27 14.82 -9.44
CA VAL A 254 -2.83 14.77 -10.84
C VAL A 254 -3.91 15.34 -11.77
N GLU A 255 -5.18 15.01 -11.51
CA GLU A 255 -6.34 15.55 -12.24
C GLU A 255 -6.64 17.02 -11.91
N LYS A 256 -5.98 17.59 -10.90
CA LYS A 256 -6.23 18.94 -10.35
C LYS A 256 -7.66 19.14 -9.84
N ASN A 257 -8.25 18.07 -9.34
CA ASN A 257 -9.51 18.12 -8.61
C ASN A 257 -9.24 18.55 -7.16
N TYR A 258 -9.17 19.87 -6.94
CA TYR A 258 -8.87 20.44 -5.63
C TYR A 258 -9.87 20.03 -4.54
N SER A 259 -11.15 19.91 -4.90
CA SER A 259 -12.20 19.51 -3.95
C SER A 259 -11.97 18.10 -3.41
N ASN A 260 -11.70 17.13 -4.30
CA ASN A 260 -11.38 15.76 -3.90
C ASN A 260 -10.03 15.67 -3.18
N THR A 261 -9.05 16.47 -3.59
CA THR A 261 -7.74 16.55 -2.90
C THR A 261 -7.90 16.98 -1.44
N ILE A 262 -8.64 18.06 -1.18
CA ILE A 262 -8.90 18.57 0.17
C ILE A 262 -9.67 17.53 1.00
N LEU A 263 -10.69 16.91 0.41
CA LEU A 263 -11.48 15.89 1.07
C LEU A 263 -10.64 14.67 1.46
N SER A 264 -9.83 14.14 0.55
CA SER A 264 -9.00 12.97 0.80
C SER A 264 -7.88 13.26 1.81
N ARG A 265 -7.28 14.46 1.79
CA ARG A 265 -6.38 14.92 2.86
C ARG A 265 -7.08 14.93 4.22
N ALA A 266 -8.29 15.48 4.30
CA ALA A 266 -9.06 15.51 5.54
C ALA A 266 -9.42 14.10 6.04
N LYS A 267 -9.80 13.19 5.13
CA LYS A 267 -10.05 11.77 5.44
C LYS A 267 -8.79 11.08 6.00
N LEU A 268 -7.63 11.24 5.36
CA LEU A 268 -6.36 10.65 5.84
C LEU A 268 -5.95 11.23 7.20
N ARG A 269 -6.06 12.55 7.38
CA ARG A 269 -5.78 13.21 8.67
C ARG A 269 -6.71 12.70 9.78
N SER A 270 -7.99 12.47 9.46
CA SER A 270 -8.93 11.88 10.40
C SER A 270 -8.58 10.42 10.79
N ILE A 271 -7.95 9.65 9.90
CA ILE A 271 -7.48 8.30 10.21
C ILE A 271 -6.19 8.37 11.05
N GLY A 272 -5.26 9.25 10.68
CA GLY A 272 -4.01 9.48 11.40
C GLY A 272 -4.21 9.95 12.85
N GLY A 273 -5.27 10.72 13.10
CA GLY A 273 -5.60 11.27 14.42
C GLY A 273 -5.00 12.65 14.65
N ALA A 274 -4.97 13.08 15.91
CA ALA A 274 -4.26 14.30 16.30
C ALA A 274 -2.74 14.06 16.35
N PHE A 275 -1.97 15.14 16.35
CA PHE A 275 -0.53 15.08 16.62
C PHE A 275 -0.28 14.80 18.10
N GLU A 276 -0.35 13.53 18.49
CA GLU A 276 -0.10 13.06 19.85
C GLU A 276 1.42 12.83 20.08
N GLN A 277 1.90 13.06 21.31
CA GLN A 277 3.29 12.74 21.69
C GLN A 277 3.55 11.23 21.58
N GLU A 278 2.64 10.44 22.15
CA GLU A 278 2.75 9.00 22.25
C GLU A 278 1.57 8.35 21.52
N PRO A 279 1.60 8.31 20.17
CA PRO A 279 0.50 7.78 19.41
C PRO A 279 0.36 6.28 19.68
N ARG A 280 -0.86 5.82 19.98
CA ARG A 280 -1.12 4.38 20.15
C ARG A 280 -0.82 3.62 18.86
N ILE A 281 0.03 2.60 18.96
CA ILE A 281 0.40 1.71 17.85
C ILE A 281 -0.87 1.07 17.30
N ASP A 282 -1.07 1.24 16.00
CA ASP A 282 -2.21 0.71 15.27
C ASP A 282 -1.85 -0.65 14.67
N VAL A 283 -2.46 -1.72 15.20
CA VAL A 283 -2.25 -3.10 14.73
C VAL A 283 -2.54 -3.25 13.23
N LYS A 284 -3.48 -2.45 12.69
CA LYS A 284 -3.85 -2.49 11.26
C LYS A 284 -3.02 -1.54 10.40
N MET A 285 -2.07 -0.81 10.99
CA MET A 285 -1.19 0.14 10.31
C MET A 285 -1.91 1.26 9.56
N TRP A 286 -3.19 1.53 9.83
CA TRP A 286 -3.95 2.58 9.15
C TRP A 286 -3.40 3.96 9.50
N LYS A 287 -3.08 4.20 10.78
CA LYS A 287 -2.47 5.46 11.22
C LYS A 287 -1.10 5.68 10.56
N LEU A 288 -0.25 4.65 10.60
CA LEU A 288 1.09 4.68 10.00
C LEU A 288 1.00 5.03 8.51
N ASN A 289 0.19 4.27 7.76
CA ASN A 289 0.00 4.47 6.33
C ASN A 289 -0.57 5.87 6.03
N SER A 290 -1.54 6.33 6.81
CA SER A 290 -2.15 7.64 6.59
C SER A 290 -1.15 8.78 6.76
N TRP A 291 -0.35 8.75 7.83
CA TRP A 291 0.68 9.77 8.05
C TRP A 291 1.80 9.68 7.03
N PHE A 292 2.29 8.48 6.72
CA PHE A 292 3.35 8.29 5.72
C PHE A 292 2.94 8.83 4.35
N TYR A 293 1.78 8.40 3.84
CA TYR A 293 1.35 8.82 2.51
C TYR A 293 0.91 10.28 2.43
N LEU A 294 0.38 10.85 3.52
CA LEU A 294 0.11 12.27 3.60
C LEU A 294 1.42 13.08 3.57
N GLY A 295 2.46 12.62 4.27
CA GLY A 295 3.80 13.19 4.19
C GLY A 295 4.38 13.10 2.78
N LEU A 296 4.29 11.93 2.15
CA LEU A 296 4.76 11.72 0.78
C LEU A 296 4.06 12.66 -0.21
N HIS A 297 2.75 12.89 -0.03
CA HIS A 297 1.98 13.82 -0.84
C HIS A 297 2.47 15.26 -0.70
N TYR A 298 2.70 15.72 0.54
CA TYR A 298 3.25 17.04 0.82
C TYR A 298 4.67 17.21 0.27
N ASP A 299 5.53 16.19 0.38
CA ASP A 299 6.88 16.20 -0.22
C ASP A 299 6.81 16.36 -1.74
N ALA A 300 5.94 15.61 -2.41
CA ALA A 300 5.79 15.67 -3.87
C ALA A 300 5.34 17.07 -4.33
N LEU A 301 4.52 17.77 -3.54
CA LEU A 301 4.07 19.13 -3.81
C LEU A 301 5.11 20.21 -3.45
N GLY A 302 6.16 19.85 -2.70
CA GLY A 302 7.15 20.80 -2.17
C GLY A 302 6.73 21.50 -0.88
N GLU A 303 5.68 21.01 -0.20
CA GLU A 303 5.25 21.48 1.12
C GLU A 303 6.09 20.82 2.23
N ILE A 304 7.38 21.20 2.32
CA ILE A 304 8.40 20.51 3.14
C ILE A 304 8.02 20.42 4.62
N GLU A 305 7.54 21.50 5.22
CA GLU A 305 7.20 21.55 6.66
C GLU A 305 6.07 20.58 7.04
N GLU A 306 5.01 20.55 6.23
CA GLU A 306 3.87 19.65 6.47
C GLU A 306 4.26 18.19 6.21
N SER A 307 5.14 17.95 5.23
CA SER A 307 5.72 16.63 5.01
C SER A 307 6.52 16.15 6.22
N LYS A 308 7.44 16.97 6.72
CA LYS A 308 8.27 16.67 7.90
C LYS A 308 7.42 16.35 9.12
N LYS A 309 6.36 17.14 9.38
CA LYS A 309 5.37 16.85 10.45
C LYS A 309 4.75 15.46 10.31
N CYS A 310 4.27 15.12 9.12
CA CYS A 310 3.63 13.84 8.85
C CYS A 310 4.63 12.67 8.94
N MET A 311 5.85 12.84 8.43
CA MET A 311 6.89 11.80 8.48
C MET A 311 7.34 11.51 9.92
N LYS A 312 7.49 12.53 10.77
CA LYS A 312 7.76 12.36 12.20
C LYS A 312 6.66 11.54 12.89
N MET A 313 5.39 11.82 12.59
CA MET A 313 4.28 11.03 13.13
C MET A 313 4.30 9.58 12.63
N ALA A 314 4.58 9.37 11.34
CA ALA A 314 4.74 8.03 10.79
C ALA A 314 5.91 7.27 11.43
N LEU A 315 7.03 7.95 11.68
CA LEU A 315 8.20 7.37 12.35
C LEU A 315 7.87 6.95 13.79
N ARG A 316 7.17 7.78 14.57
CA ARG A 316 6.73 7.43 15.95
C ARG A 316 5.79 6.22 15.99
N LEU A 317 5.00 6.02 14.93
CA LEU A 317 4.10 4.87 14.79
C LEU A 317 4.81 3.62 14.23
N SER A 318 6.02 3.77 13.71
CA SER A 318 6.78 2.65 13.18
C SER A 318 7.31 1.82 14.35
N PRO A 319 7.09 0.50 14.35
CA PRO A 319 7.60 -0.35 15.42
C PRO A 319 9.13 -0.27 15.45
N SER A 320 9.70 -0.06 16.64
CA SER A 320 11.14 -0.08 16.85
C SER A 320 11.66 -1.51 16.63
N GLY A 321 12.11 -1.81 15.41
CA GLY A 321 12.68 -3.11 15.07
C GLY A 321 12.78 -3.37 13.58
N ASN A 322 13.43 -4.47 13.23
CA ASN A 322 13.50 -4.97 11.86
C ASN A 322 12.14 -5.57 11.46
N GLY A 323 11.15 -4.69 11.24
CA GLY A 323 9.88 -5.06 10.65
C GLY A 323 10.12 -5.84 9.35
N SER A 324 9.41 -6.94 9.17
CA SER A 324 9.45 -7.70 7.93
C SER A 324 8.94 -6.85 6.75
N ASP A 325 7.95 -6.01 7.02
CA ASP A 325 7.33 -5.12 6.05
C ASP A 325 8.18 -3.86 5.77
N LEU A 326 8.34 -3.55 4.48
CA LEU A 326 9.07 -2.37 4.00
C LEU A 326 8.43 -1.08 4.50
N ILE A 327 7.11 -1.05 4.68
CA ILE A 327 6.38 0.16 5.08
C ILE A 327 6.85 0.75 6.42
N HIS A 328 7.37 -0.08 7.33
CA HIS A 328 7.93 0.39 8.61
C HIS A 328 9.25 1.13 8.45
N THR A 329 9.98 0.86 7.37
CA THR A 329 11.28 1.48 7.10
C THR A 329 11.16 2.73 6.24
N LEU A 330 10.05 2.90 5.51
CA LEU A 330 9.87 4.01 4.57
C LEU A 330 9.87 5.40 5.23
N PRO A 331 9.25 5.64 6.40
CA PRO A 331 9.35 6.94 7.07
C PRO A 331 10.80 7.28 7.43
N MET A 332 11.56 6.30 7.95
CA MET A 332 12.97 6.49 8.30
C MET A 332 13.81 6.76 7.05
N LEU A 333 13.66 5.94 6.00
CA LEU A 333 14.32 6.15 4.71
C LEU A 333 14.06 7.56 4.18
N HIS A 334 12.80 8.02 4.23
CA HIS A 334 12.44 9.34 3.76
C HIS A 334 13.12 10.44 4.57
N MET A 335 13.08 10.35 5.90
CA MET A 335 13.71 11.34 6.77
C MET A 335 15.24 11.38 6.60
N SER A 336 15.90 10.22 6.41
CA SER A 336 17.33 10.13 6.14
C SER A 336 17.72 10.75 4.81
N GLN A 337 16.97 10.44 3.74
CA GLN A 337 17.25 10.99 2.40
C GLN A 337 17.00 12.49 2.29
N ARG A 338 16.22 13.06 3.22
CA ARG A 338 15.92 14.49 3.27
C ARG A 338 16.70 15.26 4.33
N ASP A 339 17.49 14.55 5.14
CA ASP A 339 18.25 15.11 6.26
C ASP A 339 17.37 15.90 7.26
N TRP A 340 16.24 15.31 7.66
CA TRP A 340 15.23 15.98 8.49
C TRP A 340 15.38 15.77 10.00
N PHE A 341 16.52 15.25 10.47
CA PHE A 341 16.76 14.92 11.88
C PHE A 341 17.30 16.08 12.72
N ASP A 342 17.89 17.12 12.10
CA ASP A 342 18.73 18.09 12.82
C ASP A 342 18.00 19.29 13.45
N GLU A 343 16.69 19.46 13.22
CA GLU A 343 15.95 20.67 13.65
C GLU A 343 14.98 20.42 14.82
N ASP A 344 15.20 19.36 15.60
CA ASP A 344 14.23 18.90 16.60
C ASP A 344 14.19 19.73 17.89
N GLY A 345 15.10 20.71 18.05
CA GLY A 345 15.15 21.58 19.23
C GLY A 345 13.86 22.38 19.46
N ASP A 346 13.22 22.87 18.39
CA ASP A 346 12.07 23.79 18.51
C ASP A 346 10.73 23.14 18.11
N PHE A 347 10.77 22.07 17.31
CA PHE A 347 9.56 21.48 16.73
C PHE A 347 8.65 20.79 17.76
N GLU A 348 9.24 20.14 18.78
CA GLU A 348 8.47 19.57 19.90
C GLU A 348 7.69 20.68 20.62
N ALA A 349 8.30 21.84 20.87
CA ALA A 349 7.67 22.94 21.60
C ALA A 349 6.46 23.55 20.86
N ASP A 350 6.54 23.71 19.55
CA ASP A 350 5.47 24.32 18.74
C ASP A 350 4.23 23.43 18.61
N LEU A 351 4.40 22.10 18.58
CA LEU A 351 3.28 21.16 18.60
C LEU A 351 2.45 21.30 19.90
N PHE A 352 3.09 21.60 21.04
CA PHE A 352 2.39 21.82 22.30
C PHE A 352 1.64 23.14 22.36
N ASN A 353 2.29 24.24 21.96
CA ASN A 353 1.67 25.56 22.01
C ASN A 353 0.43 25.64 21.12
N SER A 354 0.42 24.91 20.00
CA SER A 354 -0.71 24.81 19.08
C SER A 354 -1.92 24.08 19.69
N SER A 355 -1.70 23.07 20.54
CA SER A 355 -2.78 22.28 21.16
C SER A 355 -3.34 22.90 22.44
N VAL A 356 -2.53 23.63 23.22
CA VAL A 356 -2.93 24.14 24.54
C VAL A 356 -3.79 25.42 24.44
N ASN A 357 -3.62 26.23 23.40
CA ASN A 357 -4.36 27.49 23.23
C ASN A 357 -5.79 27.34 22.67
N HIS A 358 -6.32 26.13 22.51
CA HIS A 358 -7.65 25.90 21.93
C HIS A 358 -8.72 25.39 22.91
N GLY A 359 -8.38 25.24 24.20
CA GLY A 359 -9.34 24.87 25.25
C GLY A 359 -10.08 26.03 25.93
N ARG A 360 -9.83 27.29 25.55
CA ARG A 360 -10.35 28.47 26.26
C ARG A 360 -11.05 29.48 25.34
N LEU A 361 -11.98 29.02 24.50
CA LEU A 361 -13.02 29.88 23.95
C LEU A 361 -14.01 30.21 25.07
N GLY A 362 -13.66 31.26 25.82
CA GLY A 362 -14.60 31.92 26.72
C GLY A 362 -15.82 32.36 25.93
N SER A 363 -16.99 31.94 26.39
CA SER A 363 -18.29 32.39 25.90
C SER A 363 -18.44 33.89 26.16
N SER A 364 -17.98 34.73 25.23
CA SER A 364 -18.27 36.16 25.23
C SER A 364 -19.47 36.41 24.32
N ASN A 365 -20.64 36.49 24.95
CA ASN A 365 -21.83 37.08 24.38
C ASN A 365 -21.55 38.54 23.98
N GLN A 366 -21.26 38.80 22.70
CA GLN A 366 -21.47 40.11 22.10
C GLN A 366 -22.39 39.98 20.88
N VAL A 367 -23.67 40.21 21.13
CA VAL A 367 -24.70 40.44 20.12
C VAL A 367 -24.52 41.88 19.62
N ASN A 368 -23.91 42.05 18.45
CA ASN A 368 -23.91 43.34 17.75
C ASN A 368 -24.82 43.29 16.52
N LYS A 369 -25.80 44.20 16.52
CA LYS A 369 -26.70 44.56 15.41
C LYS A 369 -25.90 44.92 14.16
N LEU A 370 -26.05 44.15 13.09
CA LEU A 370 -25.63 44.53 11.75
C LEU A 370 -26.86 45.01 10.96
N LYS A 371 -26.80 46.26 10.52
CA LYS A 371 -27.76 46.89 9.60
C LYS A 371 -27.40 46.53 8.16
N ASP A 372 -28.43 46.38 7.34
CA ASP A 372 -28.38 46.09 5.91
C ASP A 372 -27.47 47.06 5.14
N VAL A 373 -26.43 46.51 4.50
CA VAL A 373 -25.63 47.20 3.50
C VAL A 373 -25.77 46.45 2.18
N LYS A 374 -26.41 47.08 1.20
CA LYS A 374 -26.43 46.64 -0.20
C LYS A 374 -25.03 46.80 -0.79
N VAL A 375 -24.37 45.70 -1.11
CA VAL A 375 -23.05 45.70 -1.79
C VAL A 375 -23.22 45.35 -3.25
N GLY A 376 -22.77 46.26 -4.12
CA GLY A 376 -22.67 46.04 -5.56
C GLY A 376 -21.50 45.10 -5.89
N VAL A 377 -21.71 44.23 -6.89
CA VAL A 377 -20.77 43.18 -7.30
C VAL A 377 -19.63 43.80 -8.12
N GLY A 378 -18.63 44.35 -7.42
CA GLY A 378 -17.28 44.55 -7.95
C GLY A 378 -16.42 43.32 -7.64
N LYS A 379 -15.47 42.98 -8.53
CA LYS A 379 -14.44 41.98 -8.22
C LYS A 379 -13.57 42.53 -7.09
N VAL A 380 -13.81 42.08 -5.87
CA VAL A 380 -13.01 42.41 -4.69
C VAL A 380 -11.93 41.34 -4.57
N ASP A 381 -10.67 41.75 -4.65
CA ASP A 381 -9.54 40.89 -4.28
C ASP A 381 -9.68 40.56 -2.79
N ALA A 382 -9.78 39.27 -2.48
CA ALA A 382 -9.99 38.81 -1.11
C ALA A 382 -8.78 39.20 -0.23
N ASP A 383 -9.06 39.75 0.94
CA ASP A 383 -8.05 40.10 1.94
C ASP A 383 -7.19 38.86 2.25
N PRO A 384 -5.86 38.91 2.04
CA PRO A 384 -4.97 37.78 2.32
C PRO A 384 -5.06 37.29 3.76
N VAL A 385 -5.32 38.19 4.73
CA VAL A 385 -5.48 37.83 6.14
C VAL A 385 -6.73 36.96 6.36
N LEU A 386 -7.82 37.28 5.66
CA LEU A 386 -9.05 36.50 5.70
C LEU A 386 -8.86 35.13 5.05
N VAL A 387 -8.12 35.07 3.94
CA VAL A 387 -7.83 33.80 3.25
C VAL A 387 -7.00 32.88 4.14
N ASP A 388 -6.00 33.41 4.84
CA ASP A 388 -5.15 32.60 5.73
C ASP A 388 -5.90 32.20 7.01
N SER A 389 -6.75 33.06 7.56
CA SER A 389 -7.67 32.70 8.66
C SER A 389 -8.65 31.59 8.27
N ILE A 390 -9.17 31.62 7.04
CA ILE A 390 -10.05 30.57 6.51
C ILE A 390 -9.29 29.27 6.31
N LYS A 391 -8.05 29.30 5.77
CA LYS A 391 -7.20 28.10 5.64
C LYS A 391 -6.89 27.49 7.00
N GLU A 392 -6.57 28.32 7.99
CA GLU A 392 -6.30 27.90 9.35
C GLU A 392 -7.54 27.29 10.03
N SER A 393 -8.72 27.85 9.74
CA SER A 393 -10.00 27.29 10.22
C SER A 393 -10.31 25.95 9.54
N LEU A 394 -10.06 25.84 8.23
CA LEU A 394 -10.29 24.61 7.46
C LEU A 394 -9.36 23.47 7.87
N SER A 395 -8.12 23.76 8.29
CA SER A 395 -7.16 22.73 8.72
C SER A 395 -7.50 22.11 10.09
N LYS A 396 -8.38 22.77 10.86
CA LYS A 396 -8.78 22.38 12.22
C LYS A 396 -10.14 21.66 12.27
N LEU A 397 -10.97 21.77 11.24
CA LEU A 397 -12.31 21.17 11.24
C LEU A 397 -12.24 19.65 11.07
N ARG A 398 -13.00 18.93 11.93
CA ARG A 398 -13.26 17.50 11.72
C ARG A 398 -14.05 17.31 10.42
N LEU A 399 -13.89 16.16 9.76
CA LEU A 399 -14.56 15.88 8.48
C LEU A 399 -16.08 16.12 8.54
N THR A 400 -16.72 15.78 9.66
CA THR A 400 -18.16 16.02 9.90
C THR A 400 -18.50 17.51 9.94
N GLU A 401 -17.68 18.32 10.61
CA GLU A 401 -17.88 19.77 10.72
C GLU A 401 -17.64 20.48 9.40
N LEU A 402 -16.67 19.98 8.60
CA LEU A 402 -16.43 20.45 7.24
C LEU A 402 -17.63 20.16 6.32
N GLN A 403 -18.18 18.95 6.40
CA GLN A 403 -19.38 18.54 5.65
C GLN A 403 -20.60 19.37 6.04
N ASP A 404 -20.79 19.61 7.34
CA ASP A 404 -21.89 20.44 7.84
C ASP A 404 -21.72 21.91 7.46
N ALA A 405 -20.49 22.45 7.51
CA ALA A 405 -20.19 23.81 7.07
C ALA A 405 -20.43 24.00 5.55
N LEU A 406 -20.08 23.00 4.74
CA LEU A 406 -20.35 23.01 3.30
C LEU A 406 -21.86 22.90 3.00
N ARG A 407 -22.58 22.04 3.74
CA ARG A 407 -24.05 21.93 3.67
C ARG A 407 -24.74 23.24 4.05
N LEU A 408 -24.31 23.88 5.14
CA LEU A 408 -24.83 25.18 5.59
C LEU A 408 -24.62 26.30 4.57
N ARG A 409 -23.54 26.23 3.77
CA ARG A 409 -23.25 27.19 2.68
C ARG A 409 -23.98 26.87 1.38
N GLY A 410 -24.90 25.91 1.37
CA GLY A 410 -25.69 25.56 0.19
C GLY A 410 -24.88 24.85 -0.90
N VAL A 411 -23.66 24.40 -0.59
CA VAL A 411 -22.89 23.51 -1.46
C VAL A 411 -23.58 22.15 -1.40
N ARG A 412 -24.52 21.90 -2.32
CA ARG A 412 -25.26 20.64 -2.37
C ARG A 412 -24.28 19.49 -2.55
N ALA A 413 -24.35 18.51 -1.67
CA ALA A 413 -23.64 17.24 -1.76
C ALA A 413 -24.14 16.34 -2.90
N SER A 414 -24.81 16.88 -3.93
CA SER A 414 -25.37 16.13 -5.06
C SER A 414 -24.31 15.59 -6.03
N LEU A 415 -23.03 15.59 -5.62
CA LEU A 415 -21.92 14.92 -6.28
C LEU A 415 -21.43 13.70 -5.47
N MET A 416 -22.07 13.37 -4.34
CA MET A 416 -21.69 12.25 -3.47
C MET A 416 -22.72 11.12 -3.35
N ASP A 417 -23.96 11.33 -3.81
CA ASP A 417 -24.97 10.26 -3.82
C ASP A 417 -24.74 9.24 -4.95
N ASP A 418 -24.01 9.60 -6.02
CA ASP A 418 -23.64 8.67 -7.10
C ASP A 418 -22.55 7.65 -6.69
N ALA A 419 -22.03 7.73 -5.46
CA ALA A 419 -20.98 6.84 -4.97
C ALA A 419 -21.49 5.64 -4.15
N GLY A 420 -22.82 5.45 -3.98
CA GLY A 420 -23.39 4.22 -3.41
C GLY A 420 -22.86 3.83 -2.02
N LEU A 421 -22.58 4.81 -1.16
CA LEU A 421 -21.96 4.60 0.16
C LEU A 421 -22.88 5.00 1.32
N LEU A 422 -24.06 4.38 1.43
CA LEU A 422 -24.73 4.05 2.70
C LEU A 422 -25.69 2.86 2.42
N PRO A 423 -25.87 1.92 3.39
CA PRO A 423 -26.66 0.70 3.21
C PRO A 423 -28.16 0.94 2.97
#